data_AF-A0A0R2TR25-F1
#
_entry.id   AF-A0A0R2TR25-F1
#
_cell.length_a   1.000
_cell.length_b   1.000
_cell.length_c   1.000
_cell.angle_alpha   90.00
_cell.angle_beta   90.00
_cell.angle_gamma   90.00
#
_symmetry.space_group_name_H-M   'P 1'
#
loop_
_entity.id
_entity.type
_entity.pdbx_description
1 polymer ?
#
loop_
_entity_poly.entity_id
_entity_poly.type
_entity_poly.pdbx_seq_one_letter_code
_entity_poly.pdbx_strand_id
1 'polypeptide(L)'
;MNTTGKKYGGRTKGTPNKLSNEIKERLATILNEAMDSIDVKTLTVSERLKLIQISVQYVIPRLKQVEDVTDEMPTNFQIEIIDSLSKYSDKELDKAIKG
;
A
#
# COMPACT_ATOMS: atom_id res chain seq x y z
N MET A 1 11.83 6.94 35.55
CA MET A 1 11.49 5.79 34.68
C MET A 1 9.99 5.86 34.37
N ASN A 2 9.54 5.73 33.12
CA ASN A 2 8.10 5.79 32.79
C ASN A 2 7.46 4.41 33.00
N THR A 3 6.40 4.34 33.79
CA THR A 3 5.74 3.09 34.22
C THR A 3 4.40 2.82 33.52
N THR A 4 4.01 3.65 32.54
CA THR A 4 2.70 3.60 31.87
C THR A 4 2.74 2.92 30.50
N GLY A 5 3.91 2.43 30.05
CA GLY A 5 4.09 1.78 28.74
C GLY A 5 3.93 2.71 27.53
N LYS A 6 3.60 3.99 27.73
CA LYS A 6 3.46 4.99 26.67
C LYS A 6 4.78 5.74 26.47
N LYS A 7 5.22 5.85 25.22
CA LYS A 7 6.47 6.53 24.83
C LYS A 7 6.20 8.02 24.62
N TYR A 8 6.76 8.88 25.48
CA TYR A 8 6.57 10.34 25.44
C TYR A 8 7.72 11.10 24.74
N GLY A 9 8.57 10.41 23.99
CA GLY A 9 9.73 10.99 23.32
C GLY A 9 10.12 10.24 22.05
N GLY A 10 10.71 10.95 21.10
CA GLY A 10 11.07 10.44 19.77
C GLY A 10 10.64 11.40 18.67
N ARG A 11 11.12 11.19 17.44
CA ARG A 11 10.65 11.95 16.28
C ARG A 11 9.15 11.70 16.10
N THR A 12 8.38 12.77 15.86
CA THR A 12 6.97 12.64 15.51
C THR A 12 6.84 11.91 14.18
N LYS A 13 5.90 10.96 14.12
CA LYS A 13 5.60 10.19 12.92
C LYS A 13 5.29 11.15 11.77
N GLY A 14 6.01 11.03 10.67
CA GLY A 14 5.90 11.95 9.53
C GLY A 14 6.92 13.09 9.49
N THR A 15 7.77 13.28 10.51
CA THR A 15 8.89 14.23 10.40
C THR A 15 9.82 13.78 9.26
N PRO A 16 9.98 14.58 8.19
CA PRO A 16 10.83 14.21 7.05
C PRO A 16 12.29 14.08 7.47
N ASN A 17 13.00 13.11 6.91
CA ASN A 17 14.44 12.99 7.11
C ASN A 17 15.15 13.92 6.11
N LYS A 18 15.47 15.15 6.53
CA LYS A 18 16.01 16.21 5.65
C LYS A 18 17.26 15.78 4.87
N LEU A 19 18.21 15.11 5.54
CA LEU A 19 19.42 14.59 4.90
C LEU A 19 19.09 13.54 3.83
N SER A 20 18.15 12.64 4.12
CA SER A 20 17.71 11.63 3.14
C SER A 20 16.97 12.27 1.97
N ASN A 21 16.20 13.32 2.19
CA ASN A 21 15.51 14.05 1.13
C ASN A 21 16.48 14.78 0.22
N GLU A 22 17.47 15.49 0.79
CA GLU A 22 18.49 16.18 0.00
C GLU A 22 19.30 15.20 -0.86
N ILE A 23 19.66 14.04 -0.31
CA ILE A 23 20.36 12.99 -1.08
C ILE A 23 19.48 12.47 -2.23
N LYS A 24 18.18 12.25 -1.99
CA LYS A 24 17.24 11.84 -3.05
C LYS A 24 17.11 12.89 -4.15
N GLU A 25 17.04 14.16 -3.78
CA GLU A 25 16.95 15.28 -4.74
C GLU A 25 18.21 15.35 -5.60
N ARG A 26 19.40 15.29 -4.99
CA ARG A 26 20.67 15.27 -5.73
C ARG A 26 20.78 14.07 -6.68
N LEU A 27 20.37 12.88 -6.22
CA LEU A 27 20.34 11.69 -7.07
C LEU A 27 19.35 11.83 -8.24
N ALA A 28 18.19 12.44 -8.00
CA ALA A 28 17.22 12.71 -9.06
C ALA A 28 17.78 13.70 -10.09
N THR A 29 18.48 14.75 -9.66
CA THR A 29 19.14 15.70 -10.57
C THR A 29 20.17 15.00 -11.44
N ILE A 30 21.08 14.21 -10.85
CA ILE A 30 22.10 13.47 -11.60
C ILE A 30 21.46 12.49 -12.58
N LEU A 31 20.39 11.80 -12.17
CA LEU A 31 19.66 10.89 -13.03
C LEU A 31 19.04 11.62 -14.23
N ASN A 32 18.42 12.78 -14.01
CA ASN A 32 17.83 13.57 -15.09
C ASN A 32 18.90 14.07 -16.06
N GLU A 33 20.01 14.62 -15.56
CA GLU A 33 21.15 15.02 -16.40
C GLU A 33 21.70 13.84 -17.21
N ALA A 34 21.81 12.66 -16.59
CA ALA A 34 22.22 11.45 -17.29
C ALA A 34 21.23 11.05 -18.39
N MET A 35 19.92 11.12 -18.13
CA MET A 35 18.88 10.84 -19.13
C MET A 35 18.93 11.82 -20.31
N ASP A 36 19.13 13.12 -20.05
CA ASP A 36 19.25 14.13 -21.09
C ASP A 36 20.52 13.95 -21.94
N SER A 37 21.57 13.35 -21.36
CA SER A 37 22.84 13.10 -22.05
C SER A 37 22.87 11.83 -22.93
N ILE A 38 21.85 10.96 -22.86
CA ILE A 38 21.83 9.71 -23.62
C ILE A 38 21.57 10.00 -25.10
N ASP A 39 22.58 9.75 -25.94
CA ASP A 39 22.44 9.69 -27.40
C ASP A 39 22.42 8.24 -27.87
N VAL A 40 21.28 7.80 -28.43
CA VAL A 40 21.08 6.42 -28.93
C VAL A 40 22.09 6.05 -30.04
N LYS A 41 22.67 7.03 -30.73
CA LYS A 41 23.64 6.79 -31.80
C LYS A 41 25.04 6.46 -31.30
N THR A 42 25.39 6.88 -30.09
CA THR A 42 26.72 6.64 -29.49
C THR A 42 26.77 5.41 -28.60
N LEU A 43 25.59 4.86 -28.25
CA LEU A 43 25.47 3.64 -27.45
C LEU A 43 26.00 2.40 -28.18
N THR A 44 26.59 1.49 -27.39
CA THR A 44 26.92 0.14 -27.87
C THR A 44 25.65 -0.69 -28.09
N VAL A 45 25.77 -1.78 -28.86
CA VAL A 45 24.63 -2.67 -29.15
C VAL A 45 24.01 -3.24 -27.88
N SER A 46 24.82 -3.56 -26.87
CA SER A 46 24.35 -4.12 -25.59
C SER A 46 23.60 -3.10 -24.75
N GLU A 47 24.06 -1.84 -24.71
CA GLU A 47 23.37 -0.75 -24.01
C GLU A 47 22.05 -0.42 -24.68
N ARG A 48 22.02 -0.39 -26.02
CA ARG A 48 20.78 -0.18 -26.78
C ARG A 48 19.76 -1.27 -26.52
N LEU A 49 20.18 -2.54 -26.45
CA LEU A 49 19.30 -3.65 -26.14
C LEU A 49 18.73 -3.54 -24.71
N LYS A 50 19.56 -3.17 -23.73
CA LYS A 50 19.11 -2.91 -22.35
C LYS A 50 18.12 -1.75 -22.27
N LEU A 51 18.38 -0.66 -23.00
CA LEU A 51 17.49 0.50 -23.04
C LEU A 51 16.11 0.10 -23.58
N ILE A 52 16.06 -0.64 -24.70
CA ILE A 52 14.81 -1.17 -25.26
C ILE A 52 14.09 -2.07 -24.23
N GLN A 53 14.82 -2.98 -23.57
CA GLN A 53 14.24 -3.87 -22.57
C GLN A 53 13.60 -3.10 -21.41
N ILE A 54 14.20 -1.99 -20.97
CA ILE A 54 13.64 -1.15 -19.92
C ILE A 54 12.44 -0.37 -20.46
N SER A 55 12.56 0.29 -21.62
CA SER A 55 11.49 1.08 -22.23
C SER A 55 10.21 0.28 -22.46
N VAL A 56 10.31 -0.97 -22.92
CA VAL A 56 9.15 -1.85 -23.13
C VAL A 56 8.36 -2.08 -21.84
N GLN A 57 9.04 -2.18 -20.68
CA GLN A 57 8.37 -2.37 -19.39
C GLN A 57 7.59 -1.14 -18.93
N TYR A 58 8.02 0.04 -19.36
CA TYR A 58 7.34 1.30 -19.04
C TYR A 58 6.21 1.62 -20.02
N VAL A 59 6.34 1.21 -21.29
CA VAL A 59 5.29 1.40 -22.31
C VAL A 59 4.18 0.37 -22.19
N ILE A 60 4.53 -0.89 -21.89
CA ILE A 60 3.56 -1.97 -21.76
C ILE A 60 3.23 -2.14 -20.27
N PRO A 61 2.03 -1.72 -19.81
CA PRO A 61 1.60 -2.01 -18.45
C PRO A 61 1.57 -3.52 -18.26
N ARG A 62 2.44 -4.03 -17.38
CA ARG A 62 2.35 -5.43 -16.96
C ARG A 62 1.05 -5.59 -16.17
N LEU A 63 0.28 -6.64 -16.46
CA LEU A 63 -0.80 -7.04 -15.57
C LEU A 63 -0.18 -7.23 -14.18
N LYS A 64 -0.52 -6.34 -13.25
CA LYS A 64 -0.36 -6.65 -11.83
C LYS A 64 -1.23 -7.87 -11.62
N GLN A 65 -0.65 -8.96 -11.11
CA GLN A 65 -1.44 -10.07 -10.61
C GLN A 65 -2.49 -9.43 -9.70
N VAL A 66 -3.75 -9.57 -10.09
CA VAL A 66 -4.85 -9.28 -9.18
C VAL A 66 -4.65 -10.36 -8.12
N GLU A 67 -4.17 -9.97 -6.94
CA GLU A 67 -4.45 -10.77 -5.76
C GLU A 67 -5.96 -10.96 -5.81
N ASP A 68 -6.42 -12.19 -6.04
CA ASP A 68 -7.84 -12.51 -5.95
C ASP A 68 -8.24 -12.03 -4.56
N VAL A 69 -8.84 -10.83 -4.51
CA VAL A 69 -9.55 -10.36 -3.33
C VAL A 69 -10.79 -11.24 -3.36
N THR A 70 -10.64 -12.48 -2.91
CA THR A 70 -11.77 -13.26 -2.48
C THR A 70 -12.33 -12.40 -1.37
N ASP A 71 -13.42 -11.69 -1.65
CA ASP A 71 -14.28 -11.15 -0.61
C ASP A 71 -14.63 -12.36 0.25
N GLU A 72 -13.89 -12.54 1.35
CA GLU A 72 -14.11 -13.59 2.32
C GLU A 72 -15.43 -13.27 2.99
N MET A 73 -16.54 -13.62 2.32
CA MET A 73 -17.84 -13.62 2.96
C MET A 73 -17.73 -14.52 4.18
N PRO A 74 -18.08 -14.05 5.38
CA PRO A 74 -17.96 -14.85 6.58
C PRO A 74 -18.82 -16.12 6.42
N THR A 75 -18.16 -17.28 6.43
CA THR A 75 -18.81 -18.60 6.29
C THR A 75 -19.37 -19.12 7.61
N ASN A 76 -19.10 -18.43 8.72
CA ASN A 76 -19.61 -18.78 10.04
C ASN A 76 -20.84 -17.94 10.40
N PHE A 77 -21.99 -18.60 10.46
CA PHE A 77 -23.23 -18.05 10.98
C PHE A 77 -23.55 -18.70 12.31
N GLN A 78 -23.81 -17.90 13.35
CA GLN A 78 -24.39 -18.37 14.61
C GLN A 78 -25.90 -18.12 14.55
N ILE A 79 -26.67 -19.21 14.52
CA ILE A 79 -28.13 -19.16 14.49
C ILE A 79 -28.64 -19.43 15.91
N GLU A 80 -29.30 -18.45 16.51
CA GLU A 80 -30.00 -18.62 17.78
C GLU A 80 -31.51 -18.74 17.51
N ILE A 81 -32.09 -19.90 17.86
CA ILE A 81 -33.52 -20.18 17.67
C ILE A 81 -34.26 -19.74 18.95
N ILE A 82 -35.19 -18.80 18.82
CA ILE A 82 -36.01 -18.32 19.92
C ILE A 82 -37.32 -19.14 19.96
N ASP A 83 -37.54 -19.89 21.05
CA ASP A 83 -38.75 -20.71 21.24
C ASP A 83 -40.05 -19.89 21.34
N SER A 84 -39.98 -18.65 21.84
CA SER A 84 -41.15 -17.78 21.98
C SER A 84 -40.78 -16.30 22.08
N LEU A 85 -41.40 -15.45 21.24
CA LEU A 85 -41.23 -13.99 21.23
C LEU A 85 -41.58 -13.29 22.56
N SER A 86 -42.38 -13.93 23.42
CA SER A 86 -42.80 -13.37 24.71
C SER A 86 -41.69 -13.30 25.77
N LYS A 87 -40.54 -13.94 25.54
CA LYS A 87 -39.41 -13.98 26.49
C LYS A 87 -38.46 -12.78 26.36
N TYR A 88 -38.61 -11.97 25.32
CA TYR A 88 -37.71 -10.87 25.01
C TYR A 88 -38.48 -9.57 24.79
N SER A 89 -37.84 -8.45 25.13
CA SER A 89 -38.37 -7.11 24.90
C SER A 89 -38.15 -6.70 23.44
N ASP A 90 -39.10 -5.97 22.84
CA ASP A 90 -38.96 -5.39 21.50
C ASP A 90 -37.66 -4.59 21.32
N LYS A 91 -37.17 -3.97 22.41
CA LYS A 91 -35.90 -3.22 22.41
C LYS A 91 -34.67 -4.11 22.26
N GLU A 92 -34.72 -5.33 22.78
CA GLU A 92 -33.62 -6.31 22.70
C GLU A 92 -33.57 -6.94 21.31
N LEU A 93 -34.75 -7.24 20.74
CA LEU A 93 -34.89 -7.76 19.38
C LEU A 93 -34.45 -6.73 18.33
N ASP A 94 -34.85 -5.46 18.48
CA ASP A 94 -34.47 -4.39 17.55
C ASP A 94 -32.96 -4.12 17.57
N LYS A 95 -32.31 -4.26 18.74
CA LYS A 95 -30.85 -4.16 18.88
C LYS A 95 -30.13 -5.32 18.19
N ALA A 96 -30.66 -6.54 18.26
CA ALA A 96 -30.06 -7.71 17.63
C ALA A 96 -30.19 -7.70 16.09
N ILE A 97 -31.28 -7.12 15.56
CA ILE A 97 -31.53 -7.03 14.10
C ILE A 97 -30.72 -5.90 13.44
N LYS A 98 -30.48 -4.80 14.16
CA LYS A 98 -29.85 -3.61 13.55
C LYS A 98 -28.33 -3.66 13.43
N GLY A 99 -27.64 -4.58 14.14
CA GLY A 99 -26.18 -4.75 14.06
C GLY A 99 -25.38 -3.58 14.62
#